data_AF-A0A942UC42-F1
#
_entry.id   AF-A0A942UC42-F1
#
_cell.length_a   1.000
_cell.length_b   1.000
_cell.length_c   1.000
_cell.angle_alpha   90.00
_cell.angle_beta   90.00
_cell.angle_gamma   90.00
#
_symmetry.space_group_name_H-M   'P 1'
#
loop_
_entity.id
_entity.type
_entity.pdbx_description
1 polymer ?
#
loop_
_entity_poly.entity_id
_entity_poly.type
_entity_poly.pdbx_seq_one_letter_code
_entity_poly.pdbx_strand_id
1 'polypeptide(L)'
;MPNLRYLEPTELLEKIYATLCSEYEDAQHYESEQDQKEITVTKKRLTKKIFNEFVVDEEYFLTMNEKTFNERYQLYEVDLLKMIQECSENRIEYETFVQIIDDLIASAKFRLQAFEQLSDEIQKLQEEDEQVEQEEDEEE
;
A
#
# COMPACT_ATOMS: atom_id res chain seq x y z
N MET A 1 -15.68 -10.17 -11.14
CA MET A 1 -15.71 -8.98 -10.27
C MET A 1 -15.27 -7.80 -11.10
N PRO A 2 -15.84 -6.59 -10.96
CA PRO A 2 -15.30 -5.42 -11.64
C PRO A 2 -13.82 -5.29 -11.24
N ASN A 3 -12.93 -5.06 -12.21
CA ASN A 3 -11.54 -4.72 -11.94
C ASN A 3 -11.55 -3.36 -11.24
N LEU A 4 -11.66 -3.37 -9.91
CA LEU A 4 -11.54 -2.19 -9.08
C LEU A 4 -10.06 -1.83 -9.08
N ARG A 5 -9.68 -0.92 -9.98
CA ARG A 5 -8.36 -0.29 -9.97
C ARG A 5 -8.39 0.84 -8.96
N TYR A 6 -7.56 0.71 -7.93
CA TYR A 6 -7.40 1.69 -6.87
C TYR A 6 -6.12 2.50 -7.01
N LEU A 7 -5.08 1.91 -7.60
CA LEU A 7 -3.86 2.61 -7.97
C LEU A 7 -4.06 3.37 -9.28
N GLU A 8 -3.73 4.66 -9.26
CA GLU A 8 -3.72 5.53 -10.44
C GLU A 8 -2.26 5.67 -10.94
N PRO A 9 -1.82 4.85 -11.92
CA PRO A 9 -0.44 4.89 -12.38
C PRO A 9 -0.12 6.18 -13.14
N THR A 10 1.01 6.79 -12.81
CA THR A 10 1.54 7.97 -13.50
C THR A 10 2.65 7.59 -14.48
N GLU A 11 2.89 8.39 -15.51
CA GLU A 11 4.07 8.18 -16.38
C GLU A 11 5.39 8.23 -15.60
N LEU A 12 5.43 8.99 -14.51
CA LEU A 12 6.61 9.10 -13.67
C LEU A 12 6.85 7.79 -12.91
N LEU A 13 5.80 7.15 -12.42
CA LEU A 13 5.86 5.84 -11.77
C LEU A 13 6.52 4.80 -12.69
N GLU A 14 6.07 4.73 -13.94
CA GLU A 14 6.64 3.83 -14.96
C GLU A 14 8.14 4.09 -15.19
N LYS A 15 8.52 5.34 -15.39
CA LYS A 15 9.92 5.74 -15.65
C LYS A 15 10.83 5.39 -14.48
N ILE A 16 10.39 5.61 -13.24
CA ILE A 16 11.17 5.29 -12.05
C ILE A 16 11.27 3.76 -11.88
N TYR A 17 10.18 3.03 -12.11
CA TYR A 17 10.18 1.56 -12.05
C TYR A 17 11.14 0.94 -13.06
N ALA A 18 11.11 1.41 -14.33
CA ALA A 18 12.03 0.96 -15.37
C ALA A 18 13.50 1.26 -14.99
N THR A 19 13.76 2.43 -14.40
CA THR A 19 15.09 2.79 -13.91
C THR A 19 15.54 1.84 -12.80
N LEU A 20 14.67 1.52 -11.84
CA LEU A 20 15.01 0.57 -10.77
C LEU A 20 15.35 -0.81 -11.34
N CYS A 21 14.60 -1.30 -12.33
CA CYS A 21 14.90 -2.56 -13.00
C CYS A 21 16.30 -2.55 -13.66
N SER A 22 16.66 -1.44 -14.32
CA SER A 22 18.00 -1.25 -14.90
C SER A 22 19.09 -1.31 -13.84
N GLU A 23 18.90 -0.66 -12.68
CA GLU A 23 19.88 -0.70 -11.58
C GLU A 23 20.04 -2.11 -10.99
N TYR A 24 19.00 -2.94 -10.99
CA TYR A 24 19.14 -4.35 -10.60
C TYR A 24 19.95 -5.16 -11.61
N GLU A 25 19.84 -4.84 -12.90
CA GLU A 25 20.65 -5.45 -13.96
C GLU A 25 22.11 -4.99 -13.90
N ASP A 26 22.35 -3.67 -13.82
CA ASP A 26 23.70 -3.08 -13.75
C ASP A 26 24.50 -3.60 -12.55
N ALA A 27 23.84 -3.82 -11.41
CA ALA A 27 24.47 -4.36 -10.22
C ALA A 27 25.10 -5.75 -10.42
N GLN A 28 24.66 -6.52 -11.42
CA GLN A 28 25.25 -7.83 -11.76
C GLN A 28 26.62 -7.69 -12.45
N HIS A 29 26.93 -6.51 -12.96
CA HIS A 29 28.16 -6.22 -13.68
C HIS A 29 29.20 -5.46 -12.85
N TYR A 30 28.86 -5.06 -11.63
CA TYR A 30 29.77 -4.36 -10.73
C TYR A 30 30.55 -5.33 -9.83
N GLU A 31 31.87 -5.33 -9.94
CA GLU A 31 32.74 -6.21 -9.14
C GLU A 31 33.32 -5.50 -7.91
N SER A 32 33.37 -4.17 -7.90
CA SER A 32 33.98 -3.41 -6.81
C SER A 32 33.03 -3.25 -5.62
N GLU A 33 33.56 -3.34 -4.40
CA GLU A 33 32.76 -3.11 -3.19
C GLU A 33 32.17 -1.70 -3.12
N GLN A 34 32.84 -0.72 -3.71
CA GLN A 34 32.36 0.66 -3.71
C GLN A 34 31.13 0.79 -4.61
N ASP A 35 31.20 0.29 -5.85
CA ASP A 35 30.09 0.34 -6.79
C ASP A 35 28.88 -0.46 -6.26
N GLN A 36 29.14 -1.61 -5.61
CA GLN A 36 28.11 -2.40 -4.95
C GLN A 36 27.39 -1.65 -3.81
N LYS A 37 28.12 -0.85 -3.01
CA LYS A 37 27.54 0.00 -1.97
C LYS A 37 26.71 1.14 -2.59
N GLU A 38 27.25 1.79 -3.61
CA GLU A 38 26.57 2.90 -4.28
C GLU A 38 25.26 2.45 -4.91
N ILE A 39 25.27 1.35 -5.68
CA ILE A 39 24.04 0.82 -6.31
C ILE A 39 23.03 0.32 -5.29
N THR A 40 23.47 -0.23 -4.16
CA THR A 40 22.55 -0.65 -3.08
C THR A 40 21.80 0.55 -2.50
N VAL A 41 22.47 1.68 -2.31
CA VAL A 41 21.83 2.92 -1.85
C VAL A 41 20.88 3.47 -2.92
N THR A 42 21.28 3.46 -4.19
CA THR A 42 20.45 3.90 -5.32
C THR A 42 19.16 3.08 -5.41
N LYS A 43 19.25 1.75 -5.40
CA LYS A 43 18.09 0.85 -5.40
C LYS A 43 17.12 1.17 -4.27
N LYS A 44 17.62 1.32 -3.03
CA LYS A 44 16.78 1.66 -1.87
C LYS A 44 16.06 3.01 -2.04
N ARG A 45 16.74 4.02 -2.59
CA ARG A 45 16.14 5.34 -2.85
C ARG A 45 15.07 5.28 -3.93
N LEU A 46 15.32 4.55 -5.01
CA LEU A 46 14.35 4.34 -6.09
C LEU A 46 13.14 3.54 -5.63
N THR A 47 13.31 2.47 -4.85
CA THR A 47 12.19 1.73 -4.22
C THR A 47 11.30 2.68 -3.43
N LYS A 48 11.89 3.52 -2.56
CA LYS A 48 11.11 4.49 -1.78
C LYS A 48 10.46 5.56 -2.66
N LYS A 49 11.10 5.95 -3.76
CA LYS A 49 10.53 6.91 -4.71
C LYS A 49 9.31 6.35 -5.43
N ILE A 50 9.35 5.09 -5.85
CA ILE A 50 8.21 4.37 -6.45
C ILE A 50 7.06 4.32 -5.45
N PHE A 51 7.35 3.90 -4.21
CA PHE A 51 6.36 3.85 -3.13
C PHE A 51 5.66 5.20 -2.91
N ASN A 52 6.43 6.27 -2.88
CA ASN A 52 5.93 7.64 -2.71
C ASN A 52 5.07 8.15 -3.89
N GLU A 53 5.26 7.58 -5.08
CA GLU A 53 4.57 7.96 -6.32
C GLU A 53 3.24 7.22 -6.49
N PHE A 54 2.88 6.30 -5.59
CA PHE A 54 1.57 5.68 -5.61
C PHE A 54 0.48 6.72 -5.35
N VAL A 55 -0.45 6.84 -6.30
CA VAL A 55 -1.64 7.68 -6.20
C VAL A 55 -2.84 6.78 -5.92
N VAL A 56 -3.52 7.04 -4.82
CA VAL A 56 -4.73 6.33 -4.41
C VAL A 56 -5.73 7.34 -3.88
N ASP A 57 -6.97 7.28 -4.37
CA ASP A 57 -8.02 8.24 -4.01
C ASP A 57 -7.59 9.70 -4.31
N GLU A 58 -7.02 9.94 -5.50
CA GLU A 58 -6.50 11.24 -5.96
C GLU A 58 -5.32 11.82 -5.13
N GLU A 59 -4.80 11.10 -4.14
CA GLU A 59 -3.68 11.54 -3.29
C GLU A 59 -2.46 10.65 -3.44
N TYR A 60 -1.28 11.27 -3.51
CA TYR A 60 -0.01 10.55 -3.43
C TYR A 60 0.23 10.03 -2.01
N PHE A 61 0.79 8.83 -1.88
CA PHE A 61 1.26 8.30 -0.60
C PHE A 61 2.24 9.26 0.10
N LEU A 62 3.04 10.01 -0.66
CA LEU A 62 3.94 11.03 -0.14
C LEU A 62 3.23 12.21 0.53
N THR A 63 2.09 12.63 -0.01
CA THR A 63 1.38 13.85 0.42
C THR A 63 0.11 13.56 1.21
N MET A 64 -0.31 12.29 1.27
CA MET A 64 -1.45 11.82 2.03
C MET A 64 -1.27 12.18 3.50
N ASN A 65 -2.38 12.53 4.16
CA ASN A 65 -2.37 12.84 5.58
C ASN A 65 -1.82 11.64 6.38
N GLU A 66 -0.88 11.91 7.31
CA GLU A 66 -0.22 10.87 8.11
C GLU A 66 -1.21 9.96 8.85
N LYS A 67 -2.29 10.51 9.40
CA LYS A 67 -3.32 9.73 10.09
C LYS A 67 -4.02 8.77 9.12
N THR A 68 -4.42 9.27 7.96
CA THR A 68 -5.05 8.49 6.90
C THR A 68 -4.12 7.38 6.41
N PHE A 69 -2.84 7.70 6.17
CA PHE A 69 -1.87 6.70 5.75
C PHE A 69 -1.65 5.62 6.82
N ASN A 70 -1.51 6.01 8.09
CA ASN A 70 -1.30 5.08 9.20
C ASN A 70 -2.49 4.15 9.41
N GLU A 71 -3.71 4.67 9.34
CA GLU A 71 -4.93 3.87 9.49
C GLU A 71 -5.14 2.89 8.34
N ARG A 72 -4.85 3.34 7.11
CA ARG A 72 -5.21 2.59 5.89
C ARG A 72 -4.10 1.69 5.37
N TYR A 73 -2.85 2.17 5.35
CA TYR A 73 -1.79 1.56 4.52
C TYR A 73 -0.50 1.21 5.26
N GLN A 74 -0.25 1.77 6.46
CA GLN A 74 0.99 1.50 7.21
C GLN A 74 1.26 0.01 7.47
N LEU A 75 0.21 -0.80 7.71
CA LEU A 75 0.35 -2.24 7.88
C LEU A 75 1.00 -2.91 6.65
N TYR A 76 0.73 -2.38 5.47
CA TYR A 76 1.20 -2.90 4.19
C TYR A 76 2.47 -2.21 3.70
N GLU A 77 3.01 -1.20 4.40
CA GLU A 77 4.19 -0.45 3.94
C GLU A 77 5.37 -1.39 3.66
N VAL A 78 5.64 -2.32 4.58
CA VAL A 78 6.74 -3.29 4.45
C VAL A 78 6.52 -4.21 3.26
N ASP A 79 5.29 -4.70 3.08
CA ASP A 79 4.94 -5.61 1.99
C ASP A 79 4.99 -4.91 0.63
N LEU A 80 4.51 -3.67 0.54
CA LEU A 80 4.58 -2.84 -0.67
C LEU A 80 6.02 -2.57 -1.08
N LEU A 81 6.88 -2.18 -0.12
CA LEU A 81 8.30 -1.96 -0.39
C LEU A 81 8.99 -3.25 -0.86
N LYS A 82 8.66 -4.39 -0.24
CA LYS A 82 9.17 -5.70 -0.63
C LYS A 82 8.71 -6.10 -2.03
N MET A 83 7.43 -5.91 -2.35
CA MET A 83 6.87 -6.19 -3.69
C MET A 83 7.55 -5.36 -4.76
N ILE A 84 7.79 -4.06 -4.52
CA ILE A 84 8.54 -3.21 -5.47
C ILE A 84 9.94 -3.78 -5.73
N GLN A 85 10.65 -4.19 -4.68
CA GLN A 85 12.00 -4.78 -4.79
C GLN A 85 11.98 -6.10 -5.57
N GLU A 86 11.14 -7.04 -5.17
CA GLU A 86 11.07 -8.36 -5.81
C GLU A 86 10.61 -8.24 -7.28
N CYS A 87 9.64 -7.38 -7.58
CA CYS A 87 9.21 -7.17 -8.96
C CYS A 87 10.32 -6.58 -9.82
N SER A 88 11.05 -5.60 -9.30
CA SER A 88 12.13 -4.94 -10.07
C SER A 88 13.37 -5.82 -10.24
N GLU A 89 13.75 -6.60 -9.22
CA GLU A 89 14.85 -7.56 -9.30
C GLU A 89 14.57 -8.67 -10.33
N ASN A 90 13.31 -9.09 -10.44
CA ASN A 90 12.88 -10.13 -11.37
C ASN A 90 12.39 -9.61 -12.73
N ARG A 91 12.51 -8.29 -12.99
CA ARG A 91 12.10 -7.64 -14.25
C ARG A 91 10.66 -7.95 -14.65
N ILE A 92 9.76 -7.88 -13.67
CA ILE A 92 8.33 -8.02 -13.93
C ILE A 92 7.88 -6.86 -14.84
N GLU A 93 7.06 -7.16 -15.86
CA GLU A 93 6.52 -6.14 -16.76
C GLU A 93 5.71 -5.10 -15.98
N TYR A 94 5.83 -3.82 -16.37
CA TYR A 94 5.24 -2.70 -15.62
C TYR A 94 3.74 -2.87 -15.37
N GLU A 95 2.99 -3.32 -16.38
CA GLU A 95 1.54 -3.56 -16.24
C GLU A 95 1.23 -4.63 -15.19
N THR A 96 2.07 -5.67 -15.10
CA THR A 96 1.93 -6.74 -14.10
C THR A 96 2.31 -6.24 -12.72
N PHE A 97 3.38 -5.45 -12.61
CA PHE A 97 3.77 -4.77 -11.38
C PHE A 97 2.63 -3.90 -10.84
N VAL A 98 2.02 -3.06 -11.69
CA VAL A 98 0.88 -2.21 -11.30
C VAL A 98 -0.28 -3.06 -10.77
N GLN A 99 -0.61 -4.17 -11.43
CA GLN A 99 -1.69 -5.06 -10.98
C GLN A 99 -1.38 -5.68 -9.60
N ILE A 100 -0.15 -6.15 -9.38
CA ILE A 100 0.26 -6.73 -8.09
C ILE A 100 0.12 -5.70 -6.96
N ILE A 101 0.57 -4.47 -7.18
CA ILE A 101 0.45 -3.40 -6.19
C ILE A 101 -1.02 -3.02 -5.95
N ASP A 102 -1.81 -2.95 -7.02
CA ASP A 102 -3.25 -2.68 -6.95
C ASP A 102 -4.00 -3.72 -6.11
N ASP A 103 -3.66 -5.01 -6.26
CA ASP A 103 -4.24 -6.10 -5.46
C ASP A 103 -3.90 -5.94 -3.96
N LEU A 104 -2.68 -5.49 -3.62
CA LEU A 104 -2.31 -5.18 -2.24
C LEU A 104 -3.10 -3.99 -1.69
N ILE A 105 -3.28 -2.94 -2.49
CA ILE A 105 -4.09 -1.76 -2.11
C ILE A 105 -5.55 -2.14 -1.92
N ALA A 106 -6.08 -3.01 -2.78
CA ALA A 106 -7.43 -3.57 -2.64
C ALA A 106 -7.58 -4.31 -1.31
N SER A 107 -6.61 -5.16 -0.95
CA SER A 107 -6.59 -5.85 0.35
C SER A 107 -6.60 -4.87 1.52
N ALA A 108 -5.85 -3.77 1.43
CA ALA A 108 -5.85 -2.73 2.45
C ALA A 108 -7.22 -2.06 2.61
N LYS A 109 -7.87 -1.73 1.49
CA LYS A 109 -9.21 -1.14 1.48
C LYS A 109 -10.28 -2.08 2.03
N PHE A 110 -10.28 -3.36 1.62
CA PHE A 110 -11.23 -4.35 2.14
C PHE A 110 -11.05 -4.60 3.63
N ARG A 111 -9.80 -4.63 4.12
CA ARG A 111 -9.52 -4.73 5.55
C ARG A 111 -10.13 -3.56 6.31
N LEU A 112 -9.95 -2.33 5.83
CA LEU A 112 -10.52 -1.15 6.48
C LEU A 112 -12.05 -1.22 6.53
N GLN A 113 -12.69 -1.54 5.41
CA GLN A 113 -14.15 -1.70 5.32
C GLN A 113 -14.68 -2.76 6.29
N ALA A 114 -13.97 -3.88 6.46
CA ALA A 114 -14.36 -4.92 7.41
C ALA A 114 -14.28 -4.43 8.87
N PHE A 115 -13.31 -3.57 9.21
CA PHE A 115 -13.24 -2.95 10.55
C PHE A 115 -14.36 -1.93 10.76
N GLU A 116 -14.68 -1.11 9.75
CA GLU A 116 -15.80 -0.18 9.82
C GLU A 116 -17.12 -0.93 10.06
N GLN A 117 -17.37 -2.00 9.31
CA GLN A 117 -18.56 -2.85 9.50
C GLN A 117 -18.60 -3.50 10.89
N LEU A 118 -17.45 -3.95 11.40
CA LEU A 118 -17.37 -4.51 12.75
C LEU A 118 -17.70 -3.46 13.82
N SER A 119 -17.19 -2.24 13.68
CA SER A 119 -17.48 -1.14 14.60
C SER A 119 -18.95 -0.75 14.58
N ASP A 120 -19.56 -0.65 13.40
CA ASP A 120 -20.99 -0.36 13.26
C ASP A 120 -21.86 -1.42 13.95
N GLU A 121 -21.51 -2.70 13.80
CA GLU A 121 -22.28 -3.80 14.41
C GLU A 121 -22.11 -3.86 15.94
N ILE A 122 -20.92 -3.56 16.45
CA ILE A 122 -20.69 -3.42 17.89
C ILE A 122 -21.52 -2.27 18.47
N GLN A 123 -21.59 -1.13 17.76
CA GLN A 123 -22.36 0.02 18.22
C GLN A 123 -23.86 -0.29 18.26
N LYS A 124 -24.41 -0.97 17.26
CA LYS A 124 -25.82 -1.41 17.28
C LYS A 124 -26.13 -2.31 18.47
N LEU A 125 -25.26 -3.28 18.76
CA LEU A 125 -25.45 -4.19 19.90
C LEU A 125 -25.44 -3.41 21.23
N GLN A 126 -24.56 -2.40 21.37
CA GLN A 126 -24.51 -1.55 22.56
C GLN A 126 -25.75 -0.67 22.71
N GLU A 127 -26.26 -0.11 21.61
CA GLU A 127 -27.49 0.69 21.61
C GLU A 127 -28.74 -0.17 21.87
N GLU A 128 -28.76 -1.43 21.42
CA GLU A 128 -29.80 -2.40 21.73
C GLU A 128 -29.76 -2.83 23.20
N ASP A 129 -28.58 -3.10 23.76
CA ASP A 129 -28.42 -3.46 25.18
C ASP A 129 -28.82 -2.29 26.12
N GLU A 130 -28.49 -1.04 25.77
CA GLU A 130 -28.90 0.15 26.55
C GLU A 130 -30.42 0.43 26.48
N GLN A 131 -31.08 0.09 25.37
CA GLN A 131 -32.54 0.21 25.25
C GLN A 131 -33.26 -0.87 26.07
N VAL A 132 -32.72 -2.08 26.14
CA VAL A 132 -33.29 -3.16 26.96
C VAL A 132 -33.13 -2.87 28.46
N GLU A 133 -32.00 -2.30 28.91
CA GLU A 133 -31.84 -1.89 30.31
C GLU A 133 -32.78 -0.72 30.71
N GLN A 134 -33.09 0.21 29.80
CA GLN A 134 -34.02 1.31 30.08
C GLN A 134 -35.49 0.88 30.12
N GLU A 135 -35.89 -0.12 29.34
CA GLU A 135 -37.25 -0.67 29.40
C GLU A 135 -37.48 -1.52 30.66
N GLU A 136 -36.45 -2.18 31.20
CA GLU A 136 -36.56 -2.92 32.47
C GLU A 136 -36.62 -2.00 33.71
N ASP A 137 -36.01 -0.81 33.68
CA ASP A 137 -36.05 0.18 34.78
C ASP A 137 -37.33 1.05 34.81
N GLU A 138 -38.11 1.12 33.72
CA GLU A 138 -39.41 1.83 33.69
C GLU A 138 -40.62 0.95 34.11
N GLU A 139 -40.43 -0.37 34.26
CA GLU A 139 -41.47 -1.31 34.70
C GLU A 139 -41.42 -1.70 36.21
N GLU A 140 -40.49 -1.15 37.02
CA GLU A 140 -40.52 -1.22 38.50
C GLU A 140 -41.19 -0.01 39.19
#